data_AF-A0AA44VUP4-F1
#
_entry.id   AF-A0AA44VUP4-F1
#
_cell.length_a   1.000
_cell.length_b   1.000
_cell.length_c   1.000
_cell.angle_alpha   90.00
_cell.angle_beta   90.00
_cell.angle_gamma   90.00
#
_symmetry.space_group_name_H-M   'P 1'
#
loop_
_entity.id
_entity.type
_entity.pdbx_description
1 polymer ?
#
loop_
_entity_poly.entity_id
_entity_poly.type
_entity_poly.pdbx_seq_one_letter_code
_entity_poly.pdbx_strand_id
1 'polypeptide(L)' 'MHWRLGVGFKADECRIRREQAGENLAVTRHIALNLLTEETSFKAGIKRKQKKANRSNSYLSQVLAGQGA' A
#
# COMPACT_ATOMS: atom_id res chain seq x y z
N MET A 1 -16.07 1.28 -9.43
CA MET A 1 -14.61 1.34 -9.19
C MET A 1 -14.18 0.30 -8.14
N HIS A 2 -14.34 -1.01 -8.41
CA HIS A 2 -14.15 -2.08 -7.40
C HIS A 2 -12.82 -2.86 -7.54
N TRP A 3 -12.16 -2.84 -8.71
CA TRP A 3 -11.17 -3.91 -9.04
C TRP A 3 -9.71 -3.64 -8.67
N ARG A 4 -9.32 -2.42 -8.29
CA ARG A 4 -7.90 -2.11 -8.00
C ARG A 4 -7.47 -2.39 -6.56
N LEU A 5 -8.41 -2.42 -5.61
CA LEU A 5 -8.09 -2.57 -4.17
C LEU A 5 -7.93 -4.03 -3.73
N GLY A 6 -8.71 -4.96 -4.29
CA GLY A 6 -8.73 -6.36 -3.84
C GLY A 6 -7.44 -7.13 -4.13
N VAL A 7 -6.87 -6.97 -5.33
CA VAL A 7 -5.80 -7.84 -5.85
C VAL A 7 -4.40 -7.43 -5.36
N GLY A 8 -4.24 -6.18 -4.92
CA GLY A 8 -2.97 -5.65 -4.42
C GLY A 8 -2.68 -6.01 -2.96
N PHE A 9 -3.72 -6.06 -2.13
CA PHE A 9 -3.60 -6.17 -0.68
C PHE A 9 -4.21 -7.44 -0.06
N LYS A 10 -4.67 -8.40 -0.88
CA LYS A 10 -5.30 -9.65 -0.43
C LYS A 10 -6.40 -9.40 0.61
N ALA A 11 -7.27 -8.42 0.32
CA ALA A 11 -8.31 -7.99 1.26
C ALA A 11 -9.24 -9.15 1.67
N ASP A 12 -9.54 -10.06 0.75
CA ASP A 12 -10.34 -11.28 0.97
C ASP A 12 -9.73 -12.27 1.96
N GLU A 13 -8.40 -12.30 2.09
CA GLU A 13 -7.70 -13.20 3.02
C GLU A 13 -7.57 -12.59 4.43
N CYS A 14 -7.88 -11.30 4.62
CA CYS A 14 -7.83 -10.65 5.92
C CYS A 14 -9.11 -10.96 6.72
N ARG A 15 -9.02 -11.96 7.60
CA ARG A 15 -10.10 -12.36 8.52
C ARG A 15 -10.26 -11.33 9.65
N ILE A 16 -10.90 -10.21 9.35
CA ILE A 16 -11.13 -9.12 10.30
C ILE A 16 -12.37 -9.45 11.15
N ARG A 17 -12.17 -9.61 12.46
CA ARG A 17 -13.23 -10.04 13.40
C ARG A 17 -13.85 -8.91 14.23
N ARG A 18 -13.44 -7.66 14.00
CA ARG A 18 -14.01 -6.47 14.69
C ARG A 18 -14.73 -5.59 13.70
N GLU A 19 -15.93 -5.14 14.06
CA GLU A 19 -16.88 -4.43 13.18
C GLU A 19 -16.26 -3.22 12.45
N GLN A 20 -15.43 -2.42 13.14
CA GLN A 20 -14.80 -1.22 12.56
C GLN A 20 -13.41 -1.47 11.95
N ALA A 21 -12.81 -2.63 12.19
CA ALA A 21 -11.44 -2.88 11.74
C ALA A 21 -11.36 -3.06 10.21
N GLY A 22 -12.46 -3.43 9.56
CA GLY A 22 -12.53 -3.56 8.10
C GLY A 22 -12.35 -2.22 7.41
N GLU A 23 -13.10 -1.22 7.86
CA GLU A 23 -13.07 0.14 7.32
C GLU A 23 -11.74 0.83 7.62
N ASN A 24 -11.24 0.74 8.86
CA ASN A 24 -9.94 1.28 9.23
C ASN A 24 -8.80 0.71 8.36
N LEU A 25 -8.85 -0.59 8.07
CA LEU A 25 -7.85 -1.23 7.23
C LEU A 25 -8.02 -0.86 5.75
N ALA A 26 -9.26 -0.65 5.28
CA ALA A 26 -9.51 -0.12 3.94
C ALA A 26 -8.89 1.28 3.78
N VAL A 27 -9.12 2.19 4.73
CA VAL A 27 -8.53 3.54 4.74
C VAL A 27 -7.00 3.47 4.73
N THR A 28 -6.41 2.63 5.57
CA THR A 28 -4.95 2.44 5.62
C THR A 28 -4.39 1.95 4.27
N ARG A 29 -5.08 1.00 3.63
CA ARG A 29 -4.69 0.48 2.31
C ARG A 29 -4.77 1.55 1.22
N HIS A 30 -5.79 2.41 1.28
CA HIS A 30 -5.93 3.54 0.37
C HIS A 30 -4.77 4.53 0.50
N ILE A 31 -4.40 4.90 1.73
CA ILE A 31 -3.27 5.79 1.99
C ILE A 31 -1.97 5.18 1.43
N ALA A 32 -1.70 3.91 1.76
CA ALA A 32 -0.50 3.22 1.28
C ALA A 32 -0.47 3.09 -0.25
N LEU A 33 -1.61 2.85 -0.90
CA LEU A 33 -1.72 2.77 -2.35
C LEU A 33 -1.40 4.13 -3.01
N ASN A 34 -1.91 5.22 -2.46
CA ASN A 34 -1.65 6.57 -2.98
C ASN A 34 -0.16 6.91 -2.88
N LEU A 35 0.46 6.70 -1.72
CA LEU A 35 1.90 6.93 -1.52
C LEU A 35 2.77 6.12 -2.49
N LEU A 36 2.45 4.84 -2.71
CA LEU A 36 3.17 3.99 -3.65
C LEU A 36 2.95 4.37 -5.12
N THR A 37 1.83 5.01 -5.42
CA THR A 37 1.50 5.49 -6.78
C THR A 37 2.24 6.79 -7.08
N GLU A 38 2.34 7.70 -6.10
CA GLU A 38 3.06 8.98 -6.22
C GLU A 38 4.58 8.82 -6.19
N GLU A 39 5.11 7.74 -5.63
CA GLU A 39 6.54 7.50 -5.63
C GLU A 39 7.11 7.28 -7.06
N THR A 40 8.07 8.11 -7.48
CA THR A 40 8.62 8.10 -8.85
C THR A 40 10.02 7.46 -8.97
N SER A 41 10.75 7.37 -7.85
CA SER A 41 12.15 6.91 -7.79
C SER A 41 12.33 5.47 -8.31
N PHE A 42 11.35 4.59 -8.07
CA PHE A 42 11.36 3.22 -8.53
C PHE A 42 10.17 2.95 -9.46
N LYS A 43 10.42 3.03 -10.77
CA LYS A 43 9.44 2.71 -11.82
C LYS A 43 9.15 1.21 -11.87
N ALA A 44 8.18 0.77 -11.08
CA ALA A 44 7.68 -0.61 -11.07
C ALA A 44 6.21 -0.68 -10.65
N GLY A 45 5.58 -1.85 -10.87
CA GLY A 45 4.22 -2.09 -10.38
C GLY A 45 4.14 -2.10 -8.85
N ILE A 46 2.95 -1.78 -8.32
CA ILE A 46 2.68 -1.61 -6.87
C ILE A 46 3.17 -2.79 -6.02
N LYS A 47 2.95 -4.04 -6.46
CA LYS A 47 3.43 -5.24 -5.73
C LYS A 47 4.95 -5.27 -5.58
N ARG A 48 5.69 -4.81 -6.59
CA ARG A 48 7.16 -4.79 -6.57
C ARG A 48 7.66 -3.65 -5.68
N LYS A 49 6.99 -2.49 -5.72
CA LYS A 49 7.25 -1.37 -4.80
C LYS A 49 7.01 -1.76 -3.35
N GLN A 50 5.87 -2.40 -3.03
CA GLN A 50 5.60 -2.96 -1.70
C GLN A 50 6.69 -3.92 -1.25
N LYS A 51 7.10 -4.85 -2.11
CA LYS A 51 8.16 -5.82 -1.79
C LYS A 51 9.50 -5.13 -1.53
N LYS A 52 9.80 -4.04 -2.24
CA LYS A 52 11.00 -3.23 -2.01
C LYS A 52 10.91 -2.48 -0.68
N ALA A 53 9.76 -1.89 -0.36
CA ALA A 53 9.52 -1.23 0.92
C ALA A 53 9.62 -2.20 2.11
N ASN A 54 9.14 -3.43 1.96
CA ASN A 54 9.30 -4.48 2.98
C ASN A 54 10.78 -4.88 3.18
N ARG A 55 11.62 -4.81 2.14
CA ARG A 55 13.02 -5.23 2.18
C ARG A 55 14.02 -4.12 2.50
N SER A 56 13.60 -2.86 2.48
CA SER A 56 14.49 -1.70 2.57
C SER A 56 13.83 -0.58 3.37
N ASN A 57 14.34 -0.35 4.58
CA ASN A 57 13.86 0.70 5.46
C ASN A 57 14.10 2.10 4.88
N SER A 58 15.16 2.29 4.09
CA SER A 58 15.42 3.57 3.42
C SER A 58 14.36 3.86 2.36
N TYR A 59 14.04 2.88 1.51
CA TYR A 59 12.97 3.04 0.51
C TYR A 59 11.59 3.16 1.17
N LEU A 60 11.32 2.42 2.24
CA LEU A 60 10.09 2.60 3.03
C LEU A 60 9.97 4.02 3.58
N SER A 61 11.04 4.56 4.16
CA SER A 61 11.06 5.92 4.71
C SER A 61 10.83 6.96 3.61
N GLN A 62 11.40 6.77 2.42
CA GLN A 62 11.18 7.65 1.27
C GLN A 62 9.72 7.64 0.80
N VAL A 63 9.10 6.45 0.72
CA VAL A 63 7.68 6.29 0.37
C VAL A 63 6.78 6.97 1.41
N LEU A 64 7.08 6.79 2.71
CA LEU A 64 6.30 7.38 3.80
C LEU A 64 6.48 8.90 3.92
N ALA A 65 7.66 9.41 3.60
CA ALA A 65 7.94 10.85 3.58
C ALA A 65 7.28 11.58 2.40
N GLY A 66 6.64 10.86 1.46
CA GLY A 66 6.04 11.46 0.27
C GLY A 66 7.08 12.06 -0.68
N GLN A 67 8.36 11.69 -0.55
CA GLN A 67 9.47 12.23 -1.33
C GLN A 67 9.61 11.55 -2.71
N GLY A 68 8.48 11.32 -3.38
CA GLY A 68 8.43 10.96 -4.79
C GLY A 68 8.73 12.17 -5.66
N ALA A 69 9.96 12.69 -5.60
CA ALA A 69 10.52 13.61 -6.59
C ALA A 69 11.45 12.83 -7.51
#